data_AF-A0A090W4X2-F1
#
_entry.id   AF-A0A090W4X2-F1
#
_cell.length_a   1.000
_cell.length_b   1.000
_cell.length_c   1.000
_cell.angle_alpha   90.00
_cell.angle_beta   90.00
_cell.angle_gamma   90.00
#
_symmetry.space_group_name_H-M   'P 1'
#
loop_
_entity.id
_entity.type
_entity.pdbx_description
1 polymer ?
#
loop_
_entity_poly.entity_id
_entity_poly.type
_entity_poly.pdbx_seq_one_letter_code
_entity_poly.pdbx_strand_id
1 'polypeptide(L)'
;MKQICVFLSVLMLCSCEYFNVKKTSSEAILKEELQTFNWNDVDAYPSFSECDSVETKTDKKSCFENVLTLHIWEFLQREKIVVTKDVSDTIILSFRVSETGDLKLSNAKIDSVTRREIPEIEKLLYKSLEQLPPVFPATKRGQQVKTEFQLPIIIDIQ
;
A
#
# COMPACT_ATOMS: atom_id res chain seq x y z
N MET A 1 -44.98 -50.43 28.21
CA MET A 1 -44.00 -50.28 27.10
C MET A 1 -44.56 -49.39 25.97
N LYS A 2 -44.87 -48.12 26.26
CA LYS A 2 -45.36 -47.16 25.25
C LYS A 2 -44.83 -45.73 25.49
N GLN A 3 -44.47 -45.41 26.74
CA GLN A 3 -43.94 -44.08 27.10
C GLN A 3 -42.41 -43.96 26.98
N ILE A 4 -41.67 -45.08 27.02
CA ILE A 4 -40.20 -45.07 26.89
C ILE A 4 -39.76 -44.81 25.44
N CYS A 5 -40.53 -45.28 24.45
CA CYS A 5 -40.25 -45.02 23.03
C CYS A 5 -40.38 -43.55 22.64
N VAL A 6 -41.26 -42.79 23.30
CA VAL A 6 -41.44 -41.36 23.02
C VAL A 6 -40.23 -40.55 23.51
N PHE A 7 -39.71 -40.89 24.69
CA PHE A 7 -38.56 -40.18 25.27
C PHE A 7 -37.26 -40.42 24.49
N LEU A 8 -37.06 -41.62 23.92
CA LEU A 8 -35.90 -41.92 23.07
C LEU A 8 -35.96 -41.23 21.69
N SER A 9 -37.17 -40.92 21.19
CA SER A 9 -37.36 -40.24 19.91
C SER A 9 -37.06 -38.73 19.97
N VAL A 10 -37.24 -38.12 21.14
CA VAL A 10 -36.98 -36.68 21.36
C VAL A 10 -35.48 -36.39 21.51
N LEU A 11 -34.70 -37.33 22.06
CA LEU A 11 -33.25 -37.20 22.23
C LEU A 11 -32.46 -37.28 20.91
N MET A 12 -33.03 -37.85 19.85
CA MET A 12 -32.39 -37.92 18.53
C MET A 12 -32.55 -36.64 17.68
N LEU A 13 -33.39 -35.69 18.10
CA LEU A 13 -33.62 -34.44 17.35
C LEU A 13 -32.71 -33.28 17.80
N CYS A 14 -31.91 -33.44 18.85
CA CYS A 14 -31.07 -32.37 19.41
C CYS A 14 -29.58 -32.42 19.04
N SER A 15 -29.13 -33.33 18.17
CA SER A 15 -27.69 -33.49 17.84
C SER A 15 -27.24 -32.88 16.49
N CYS A 16 -28.05 -32.06 15.83
CA CYS A 16 -27.69 -31.50 14.51
C CYS A 16 -27.29 -30.02 14.51
N GLU A 17 -26.85 -29.45 15.63
CA GLU A 17 -26.50 -28.02 15.70
C GLU A 17 -25.07 -27.73 16.19
N TYR A 18 -24.12 -28.64 15.94
CA TYR A 18 -22.73 -28.47 16.41
C TYR A 18 -21.64 -28.63 15.34
N PHE A 19 -22.00 -28.78 14.06
CA PHE A 19 -21.02 -28.79 12.96
C PHE A 19 -21.18 -27.59 12.04
N ASN A 20 -21.27 -26.40 12.62
CA ASN A 20 -20.97 -25.16 11.91
C ASN A 20 -19.44 -24.99 11.90
N VAL A 21 -18.74 -25.88 11.20
CA VAL A 21 -17.37 -25.59 10.77
C VAL A 21 -17.52 -24.36 9.90
N LYS A 22 -17.17 -23.21 10.46
CA LYS A 22 -16.94 -21.96 9.75
C LYS A 22 -15.85 -22.27 8.72
N LYS A 23 -16.24 -22.88 7.59
CA LYS A 23 -15.45 -22.90 6.37
C LYS A 23 -15.06 -21.46 6.21
N THR A 24 -13.77 -21.15 6.32
CA THR A 24 -13.23 -19.92 5.74
C THR A 24 -13.81 -19.88 4.33
N SER A 25 -14.89 -19.12 4.16
CA SER A 25 -15.61 -19.10 2.91
C SER A 25 -14.63 -18.48 1.91
N SER A 26 -14.68 -18.89 0.66
CA SER A 26 -13.88 -18.25 -0.39
C SER A 26 -14.08 -16.72 -0.38
N GLU A 27 -15.23 -16.25 0.12
CA GLU A 27 -15.55 -14.85 0.38
C GLU A 27 -14.72 -14.20 1.49
N ALA A 28 -14.39 -14.93 2.58
CA ALA A 28 -13.51 -14.44 3.64
C ALA A 28 -12.06 -14.30 3.14
N ILE A 29 -11.59 -15.24 2.31
CA ILE A 29 -10.30 -15.15 1.61
C ILE A 29 -10.31 -13.97 0.63
N LEU A 30 -11.34 -13.87 -0.22
CA LEU A 30 -11.51 -12.78 -1.19
C LEU A 30 -11.57 -11.40 -0.53
N LYS A 31 -12.12 -11.31 0.69
CA LYS A 31 -12.20 -10.06 1.45
C LYS A 31 -10.85 -9.65 2.05
N GLU A 32 -9.95 -10.59 2.35
CA GLU A 32 -8.59 -10.31 2.81
C GLU A 32 -7.72 -9.74 1.66
N GLU A 33 -7.88 -10.26 0.44
CA GLU A 33 -7.23 -9.77 -0.80
C GLU A 33 -7.62 -8.32 -1.18
N LEU A 34 -8.75 -7.82 -0.67
CA LEU A 34 -9.23 -6.46 -0.91
C LEU A 34 -8.79 -5.46 0.18
N GLN A 35 -8.13 -5.91 1.24
CA GLN A 35 -7.69 -5.02 2.31
C GLN A 35 -6.44 -4.27 1.89
N THR A 36 -6.52 -2.94 1.93
CA THR A 36 -5.34 -2.11 1.92
C THR A 36 -4.72 -2.12 3.31
N PHE A 37 -3.50 -2.65 3.42
CA PHE A 37 -2.80 -2.70 4.69
C PHE A 37 -1.98 -1.44 4.91
N ASN A 38 -1.93 -1.01 6.17
CA ASN A 38 -1.03 0.04 6.59
C ASN A 38 0.42 -0.46 6.43
N TRP A 39 1.32 0.44 6.01
CA TRP A 39 2.76 0.19 5.89
C TRP A 39 3.36 -0.56 7.08
N ASN A 40 2.88 -0.32 8.30
CA ASN A 40 3.43 -0.94 9.51
C ASN A 40 3.02 -2.40 9.72
N ASP A 41 2.00 -2.90 9.01
CA ASP A 41 1.36 -4.18 9.27
C ASP A 41 1.69 -5.27 8.23
N VAL A 42 2.70 -5.05 7.39
CA VAL A 42 3.18 -6.04 6.39
C VAL A 42 4.42 -6.77 6.85
N ASP A 43 4.65 -7.99 6.36
CA ASP A 43 5.82 -8.79 6.72
C ASP A 43 7.03 -8.39 5.88
N ALA A 44 6.83 -8.15 4.59
CA ALA A 44 7.83 -7.57 3.69
C ALA A 44 7.26 -6.34 2.96
N TYR A 45 8.06 -5.29 2.87
CA TYR A 45 7.71 -4.07 2.15
C TYR A 45 7.79 -4.28 0.63
N PRO A 46 7.11 -3.43 -0.15
CA PRO A 46 7.40 -3.32 -1.57
C PRO A 46 8.89 -3.06 -1.81
N SER A 47 9.40 -3.56 -2.92
CA SER A 47 10.81 -3.40 -3.28
C SER A 47 11.00 -3.18 -4.77
N PHE A 48 12.12 -2.58 -5.13
CA PHE A 48 12.64 -2.57 -6.49
C PHE A 48 13.71 -3.66 -6.62
N SER A 49 14.01 -4.09 -7.85
CA SER A 49 15.08 -5.08 -8.11
C SER A 49 16.45 -4.62 -7.59
N GLU A 50 16.68 -3.32 -7.56
CA GLU A 50 17.91 -2.72 -7.02
C GLU A 50 18.08 -2.95 -5.50
N CYS A 51 16.97 -3.23 -4.79
CA CYS A 51 16.96 -3.50 -3.36
C CYS A 51 17.05 -5.00 -3.02
N ASP A 52 17.21 -5.89 -4.00
CA ASP A 52 17.18 -7.34 -3.79
C ASP A 52 18.36 -7.85 -2.95
N SER A 53 19.49 -7.15 -2.98
CA SER A 53 20.69 -7.46 -2.18
C SER A 53 20.55 -7.09 -0.70
N VAL A 54 19.51 -6.35 -0.33
CA VAL A 54 19.28 -5.90 1.05
C VAL A 54 18.52 -6.98 1.82
N GLU A 55 19.03 -7.42 2.96
CA GLU A 55 18.44 -8.55 3.70
C GLU A 55 17.41 -8.13 4.75
N THR A 56 17.68 -7.05 5.49
CA THR A 56 16.84 -6.69 6.63
C THR A 56 15.58 -5.96 6.18
N LYS A 57 14.48 -6.20 6.90
CA LYS A 57 13.17 -5.56 6.63
C LYS A 57 13.26 -4.03 6.69
N THR A 58 14.00 -3.48 7.65
CA THR A 58 14.17 -2.03 7.84
C THR A 58 15.00 -1.42 6.72
N ASP A 59 16.08 -2.09 6.32
CA ASP A 59 16.94 -1.60 5.24
C ASP A 59 16.22 -1.70 3.89
N LYS A 60 15.40 -2.74 3.67
CA LYS A 60 14.55 -2.85 2.47
C LYS A 60 13.57 -1.68 2.37
N LYS A 61 12.94 -1.30 3.49
CA LYS A 61 12.07 -0.11 3.54
C LYS A 61 12.85 1.14 3.15
N SER A 62 13.99 1.37 3.78
CA SER A 62 14.84 2.53 3.49
C SER A 62 15.29 2.56 2.02
N CYS A 63 15.71 1.41 1.49
CA CYS A 63 16.10 1.29 0.08
C CYS A 63 14.94 1.66 -0.86
N PHE A 64 13.74 1.12 -0.62
CA PHE A 64 12.57 1.44 -1.42
C PHE A 64 12.21 2.93 -1.36
N GLU A 65 12.18 3.52 -0.16
CA GLU A 65 11.91 4.96 0.04
C GLU A 65 12.97 5.83 -0.66
N ASN A 66 14.24 5.44 -0.61
CA ASN A 66 15.34 6.16 -1.25
C ASN A 66 15.27 6.09 -2.77
N VAL A 67 15.07 4.89 -3.36
CA VAL A 67 14.94 4.73 -4.82
C VAL A 67 13.77 5.58 -5.34
N LEU A 68 12.63 5.53 -4.66
CA LEU A 68 11.46 6.32 -5.04
C LEU A 68 11.74 7.83 -4.94
N THR A 69 12.35 8.27 -3.83
CA THR A 69 12.69 9.69 -3.60
C THR A 69 13.67 10.19 -4.65
N LEU A 70 14.74 9.44 -4.90
CA LEU A 70 15.77 9.78 -5.90
C LEU A 70 15.16 9.87 -7.29
N HIS A 71 14.33 8.91 -7.68
CA HIS A 71 13.69 8.93 -8.98
C HIS A 71 12.80 10.17 -9.18
N ILE A 72 11.97 10.50 -8.18
CA ILE A 72 11.13 11.70 -8.22
C ILE A 72 11.98 12.97 -8.28
N TRP A 73 13.03 13.05 -7.46
CA TRP A 73 13.93 14.20 -7.42
C TRP A 73 14.66 14.40 -8.75
N GLU A 74 15.28 13.35 -9.30
CA GLU A 74 15.97 13.40 -10.58
C GLU A 74 15.02 13.76 -11.73
N PHE A 75 13.78 13.25 -11.70
CA PHE A 75 12.76 13.64 -12.67
C PHE A 75 12.47 15.14 -12.59
N LEU A 76 12.17 15.66 -11.39
CA LEU A 76 11.85 17.07 -11.19
C LEU A 76 13.03 18.00 -11.55
N GLN A 77 14.28 17.58 -11.30
CA GLN A 77 15.48 18.35 -11.68
C GLN A 77 15.69 18.44 -13.19
N ARG A 78 15.24 17.45 -13.96
CA ARG A 78 15.29 17.49 -15.43
C ARG A 78 14.21 18.39 -16.03
N GLU A 79 13.11 18.57 -15.31
CA GLU A 79 12.00 19.41 -15.74
C GLU A 79 12.34 20.90 -15.57
N LYS A 80 11.94 21.71 -16.54
CA LYS A 80 12.19 23.16 -16.48
C LYS A 80 11.15 23.83 -15.60
N ILE A 81 11.36 23.77 -14.30
CA ILE A 81 10.53 24.46 -13.31
C ILE A 81 11.08 25.87 -13.13
N VAL A 82 10.25 26.88 -13.43
CA VAL A 82 10.60 28.30 -13.23
C VAL A 82 9.69 28.85 -12.15
N VAL A 83 10.29 29.31 -11.06
CA VAL A 83 9.58 29.95 -9.94
C VAL A 83 9.84 31.45 -9.94
N THR A 84 8.89 32.23 -9.43
CA THR A 84 9.07 33.68 -9.29
C THR A 84 9.66 34.07 -7.93
N LYS A 85 9.60 33.14 -6.97
CA LYS A 85 10.16 33.23 -5.62
C LYS A 85 10.73 31.89 -5.22
N ASP A 86 11.76 31.92 -4.40
CA ASP A 86 12.34 30.72 -3.79
C ASP A 86 11.25 29.91 -3.10
N VAL A 87 11.20 28.61 -3.41
CA VAL A 87 10.25 27.65 -2.85
C VAL A 87 11.03 26.65 -2.02
N SER A 88 10.78 26.67 -0.72
CA SER A 88 11.26 25.65 0.23
C SER A 88 10.06 25.05 0.95
N ASP A 89 9.70 23.82 0.62
CA ASP A 89 8.50 23.14 1.11
C ASP A 89 8.76 21.64 1.34
N THR A 90 8.01 21.04 2.25
CA THR A 90 7.97 19.58 2.46
C THR A 90 6.61 19.05 2.05
N ILE A 91 6.55 18.44 0.87
CA ILE A 91 5.34 17.85 0.32
C ILE A 91 5.15 16.46 0.91
N ILE A 92 3.97 16.17 1.44
CA ILE A 92 3.63 14.82 1.92
C ILE A 92 2.85 14.09 0.83
N LEU A 93 3.47 13.09 0.22
CA LEU A 93 2.86 12.25 -0.80
C LEU A 93 2.30 10.99 -0.17
N SER A 94 1.07 10.62 -0.51
CA SER A 94 0.45 9.36 -0.13
C SER A 94 0.43 8.44 -1.35
N PHE A 95 0.97 7.25 -1.18
CA PHE A 95 1.10 6.25 -2.24
C PHE A 95 0.27 5.02 -1.91
N ARG A 96 -0.17 4.33 -2.96
CA ARG A 96 -0.75 2.99 -2.89
C ARG A 96 -0.01 2.08 -3.85
N VAL A 97 0.40 0.91 -3.37
CA VAL A 97 0.93 -0.18 -4.20
C VAL A 97 -0.10 -1.30 -4.23
N SER A 98 -0.47 -1.76 -5.42
CA SER A 98 -1.38 -2.90 -5.56
C SER A 98 -0.69 -4.23 -5.23
N GLU A 99 -1.49 -5.27 -5.07
CA GLU A 99 -1.08 -6.68 -5.04
C GLU A 99 -0.31 -7.11 -6.30
N THR A 100 -0.48 -6.40 -7.42
CA THR A 100 0.24 -6.63 -8.68
C THR A 100 1.53 -5.81 -8.81
N GLY A 101 1.81 -4.91 -7.86
CA GLY A 101 2.99 -4.02 -7.92
C GLY A 101 2.75 -2.68 -8.62
N ASP A 102 1.50 -2.32 -8.94
CA ASP A 102 1.19 -1.02 -9.53
C ASP A 102 1.26 0.08 -8.46
N LEU A 103 2.25 0.96 -8.56
CA LEU A 103 2.42 2.11 -7.68
C LEU A 103 1.66 3.32 -8.21
N LYS A 104 0.80 3.91 -7.37
CA LYS A 104 0.01 5.10 -7.71
C LYS A 104 0.07 6.14 -6.60
N LEU A 105 0.11 7.41 -6.99
CA LEU A 105 -0.12 8.54 -6.08
C LEU A 105 -1.61 8.63 -5.76
N SER A 106 -1.98 8.51 -4.48
CA SER A 106 -3.36 8.62 -4.02
C SER A 106 -3.70 10.03 -3.56
N ASN A 107 -2.75 10.76 -2.99
CA ASN A 107 -2.91 12.13 -2.55
C ASN A 107 -1.56 12.86 -2.45
N ALA A 108 -1.57 14.19 -2.62
CA ALA A 108 -0.41 15.04 -2.40
C ALA A 108 -0.80 16.26 -1.54
N LYS A 109 -0.20 16.37 -0.36
CA LYS A 109 -0.36 17.53 0.51
C LYS A 109 0.77 18.52 0.24
N ILE A 110 0.44 19.55 -0.53
CA ILE A 110 1.35 20.60 -1.01
C ILE A 110 0.90 21.95 -0.45
N ASP A 111 1.85 22.77 -0.02
CA ASP A 111 1.54 24.13 0.44
C ASP A 111 0.95 25.01 -0.68
N SER A 112 0.12 25.97 -0.28
CA SER A 112 -0.52 26.91 -1.19
C SER A 112 0.47 27.83 -1.93
N VAL A 113 1.62 28.13 -1.34
CA VAL A 113 2.70 28.90 -1.99
C VAL A 113 3.31 28.06 -3.09
N THR A 114 3.72 26.83 -2.79
CA THR A 114 4.29 25.88 -3.75
C THR A 114 3.36 25.61 -4.93
N ARG A 115 2.05 25.44 -4.70
CA ARG A 115 1.08 25.27 -5.81
C ARG A 115 0.92 26.52 -6.68
N ARG A 116 1.16 27.72 -6.15
CA ARG A 116 1.10 28.95 -6.93
C ARG A 116 2.36 29.16 -7.76
N GLU A 117 3.52 28.86 -7.20
CA GLU A 117 4.80 28.96 -7.91
C GLU A 117 5.00 27.82 -8.91
N ILE A 118 4.46 26.63 -8.63
CA ILE A 118 4.56 25.45 -9.49
C ILE A 118 3.16 24.85 -9.73
N PRO A 119 2.31 25.47 -10.58
CA PRO A 119 0.94 25.00 -10.82
C PRO A 119 0.86 23.57 -11.38
N GLU A 120 1.89 23.12 -12.11
CA GLU A 120 1.94 21.77 -12.68
C GLU A 120 2.57 20.72 -11.76
N ILE A 121 2.88 21.03 -10.50
CA ILE A 121 3.63 20.13 -9.60
C ILE A 121 3.00 18.74 -9.48
N GLU A 122 1.68 18.64 -9.33
CA GLU A 122 0.99 17.35 -9.22
C GLU A 122 1.13 16.53 -10.52
N LYS A 123 1.02 17.18 -11.68
CA LYS A 123 1.20 16.54 -12.98
C LYS A 123 2.63 16.04 -13.18
N LEU A 124 3.63 16.81 -12.73
CA LEU A 124 5.04 16.38 -12.77
C LEU A 124 5.27 15.17 -11.87
N LEU A 125 4.68 15.17 -10.66
CA LEU A 125 4.71 14.01 -9.76
C LEU A 125 4.05 12.78 -10.37
N TYR A 126 2.90 12.91 -11.05
CA TYR A 126 2.30 11.75 -11.73
C TYR A 126 3.21 11.20 -12.84
N LYS A 127 3.79 12.08 -13.66
CA LYS A 127 4.70 11.68 -14.75
C LYS A 127 5.98 11.01 -14.25
N SER A 128 6.52 11.44 -13.10
CA SER A 128 7.71 10.79 -12.54
C SER A 128 7.40 9.33 -12.18
N LEU A 129 6.20 9.04 -11.68
CA LEU A 129 5.81 7.67 -11.32
C LEU A 129 5.60 6.76 -12.54
N GLU A 130 5.21 7.32 -13.69
CA GLU A 130 5.07 6.56 -14.94
C GLU A 130 6.41 6.04 -15.48
N GLN A 131 7.53 6.65 -15.07
CA GLN A 131 8.88 6.27 -15.50
C GLN A 131 9.61 5.39 -14.49
N LEU A 132 8.95 5.02 -13.39
CA LEU A 132 9.54 4.15 -12.37
C LEU A 132 9.78 2.73 -12.90
N PRO A 133 10.85 2.07 -12.43
CA PRO A 133 11.02 0.65 -12.66
C PRO A 133 9.87 -0.14 -12.00
N PRO A 134 9.60 -1.37 -12.46
CA PRO A 134 8.58 -2.23 -11.87
C PRO A 134 8.78 -2.41 -10.36
N VAL A 135 7.69 -2.27 -9.60
CA VAL A 135 7.68 -2.46 -8.14
C VAL A 135 7.20 -3.86 -7.83
N PHE A 136 7.90 -4.56 -6.93
CA PHE A 136 7.40 -5.78 -6.33
C PHE A 136 6.46 -5.44 -5.17
N PRO A 137 5.27 -6.07 -5.09
CA PRO A 137 4.27 -5.76 -4.07
C PRO A 137 4.73 -6.17 -2.66
N ALA A 138 4.11 -5.57 -1.65
CA ALA A 138 4.32 -6.00 -0.27
C ALA A 138 3.79 -7.42 -0.06
N THR A 139 4.37 -8.12 0.90
CA THR A 139 3.92 -9.46 1.29
C THR A 139 3.46 -9.48 2.74
N LYS A 140 2.31 -10.11 2.99
CA LYS A 140 1.80 -10.40 4.32
C LYS A 140 1.36 -11.86 4.36
N ARG A 141 1.88 -12.62 5.32
CA ARG A 141 1.63 -14.07 5.51
C ARG A 141 1.85 -14.89 4.23
N GLY A 142 2.83 -14.51 3.42
CA GLY A 142 3.15 -15.18 2.16
C GLY A 142 2.25 -14.80 0.97
N GLN A 143 1.31 -13.87 1.15
CA GLN A 143 0.45 -13.35 0.08
C GLN A 143 0.82 -11.92 -0.29
N GLN A 144 0.74 -11.60 -1.58
CA GLN A 144 0.92 -10.24 -2.08
C GLN A 144 -0.29 -9.41 -1.67
N VAL A 145 -0.06 -8.22 -1.12
CA VAL A 145 -1.14 -7.39 -0.58
C VAL A 145 -1.03 -5.94 -1.02
N LYS A 146 -2.17 -5.26 -1.03
CA LYS A 146 -2.25 -3.81 -1.23
C LYS A 146 -1.66 -3.09 -0.03
N THR A 147 -0.85 -2.07 -0.27
CA THR A 147 -0.29 -1.23 0.79
C THR A 147 -0.44 0.24 0.54
N GLU A 148 -0.56 1.00 1.62
CA GLU A 148 -0.51 2.46 1.61
C GLU A 148 0.56 2.98 2.54
N PHE A 149 1.26 4.01 2.09
CA PHE A 149 2.29 4.70 2.85
C PHE A 149 2.38 6.17 2.48
N GLN A 150 3.06 6.93 3.34
CA GLN A 150 3.33 8.34 3.12
C GLN A 150 4.83 8.58 3.05
N LEU A 151 5.24 9.43 2.12
CA LEU A 151 6.62 9.82 1.93
C LEU A 151 6.69 11.35 1.89
N PRO A 152 7.37 11.99 2.87
CA PRO A 152 7.69 13.40 2.79
C PRO A 152 8.84 13.63 1.80
N ILE A 153 8.65 14.56 0.86
CA ILE A 153 9.69 14.98 -0.08
C ILE A 153 9.94 16.47 0.12
N ILE A 154 11.21 16.84 0.31
CA ILE A 154 11.63 18.23 0.42
C ILE A 154 11.88 18.77 -0.99
N ILE A 155 11.25 19.89 -1.31
CA ILE A 155 11.50 20.66 -2.53
C ILE A 155 12.17 21.96 -2.10
N ASP A 156 13.34 22.21 -2.70
CA ASP A 156 14.09 23.45 -2.53
C ASP A 156 14.51 23.94 -3.91
N ILE A 157 13.85 25.00 -4.40
CA ILE A 157 14.08 25.61 -5.71
C ILE A 157 14.33 27.10 -5.48
N GLN A 158 15.45 27.58 -6.00
CA GLN A 158 15.94 28.95 -5.90
C GLN A 158 16.05 29.57 -7.28
#